data_AF-A0A6P0S6W8-F1
#
_entry.id   AF-A0A6P0S6W8-F1
#
_cell.length_a   1.000
_cell.length_b   1.000
_cell.length_c   1.000
_cell.angle_alpha   90.00
_cell.angle_beta   90.00
_cell.angle_gamma   90.00
#
_symmetry.space_group_name_H-M   'P 1'
#
loop_
_entity.id
_entity.type
_entity.pdbx_description
1 polymer ?
#
loop_
_entity_poly.entity_id
_entity_poly.type
_entity_poly.pdbx_seq_one_letter_code
_entity_poly.pdbx_strand_id
1 'polypeptide(L)'
;AFSTANGWQYETIQDLGSSHHQQKGLEKLLKRIMQGDVNRLVLTHRDRLSRFGAELVFAVCEKFEAEVVIINKTSEAMPLEQESVEAIAELITMFSVRLSNSRSNA
;
A
#
# COMPACT_ATOMS: atom_id res chain seq x y z
N ALA A 1 2.32 -17.47 -8.64
CA ALA A 1 2.37 -18.82 -8.03
C ALA A 1 1.17 -19.09 -7.13
N PHE A 2 0.96 -18.31 -6.04
CA PHE A 2 -0.17 -18.54 -5.11
C PHE A 2 -1.56 -18.45 -5.77
N SER A 3 -1.87 -17.37 -6.48
CA SER A 3 -3.20 -17.20 -7.12
C SER A 3 -3.45 -18.26 -8.19
N THR A 4 -2.43 -18.60 -9.00
CA THR A 4 -2.51 -19.68 -10.00
C THR A 4 -2.76 -21.04 -9.35
N ALA A 5 -2.10 -21.34 -8.22
CA ALA A 5 -2.28 -22.60 -7.49
C ALA A 5 -3.70 -22.76 -6.93
N ASN A 6 -4.37 -21.64 -6.64
CA ASN A 6 -5.77 -21.62 -6.23
C ASN A 6 -6.76 -21.53 -7.41
N GLY A 7 -6.27 -21.57 -8.66
CA GLY A 7 -7.11 -21.47 -9.86
C GLY A 7 -7.68 -20.08 -10.14
N TRP A 8 -7.15 -19.02 -9.52
CA TRP A 8 -7.64 -17.66 -9.73
C TRP A 8 -6.94 -17.00 -10.93
N GLN A 9 -7.75 -16.33 -11.76
CA GLN A 9 -7.25 -15.35 -12.72
C GLN A 9 -6.86 -14.09 -11.95
N TYR A 10 -5.67 -13.56 -12.23
CA TYR A 10 -5.14 -12.41 -11.50
C TYR A 10 -4.34 -11.48 -12.41
N GLU A 11 -4.34 -10.20 -12.03
CA GLU A 11 -3.44 -9.19 -12.57
C GLU A 11 -2.47 -8.79 -11.46
N THR A 12 -1.20 -8.61 -11.79
CA THR A 12 -0.21 -8.11 -10.83
C THR A 12 -0.04 -6.60 -11.02
N ILE A 13 -0.34 -5.83 -9.97
CA ILE A 13 -0.06 -4.39 -9.92
C ILE A 13 1.21 -4.20 -9.09
N GLN A 14 2.21 -3.53 -9.65
CA GLN A 14 3.46 -3.18 -8.97
C GLN A 14 3.68 -1.68 -9.09
N ASP A 15 3.86 -1.00 -7.95
CA ASP A 15 4.38 0.37 -7.89
C ASP A 15 5.81 0.32 -7.33
N LEU A 16 6.77 0.85 -8.10
CA LEU A 16 8.15 1.04 -7.65
C LEU A 16 8.23 2.38 -6.91
N GLY A 17 8.53 2.32 -5.61
CA GLY A 17 8.56 3.48 -4.73
C GLY A 17 9.58 4.54 -5.18
N SER A 18 9.06 5.68 -5.64
CA SER A 18 9.74 6.96 -5.56
C SER A 18 8.68 8.05 -5.39
N SER A 19 8.90 8.88 -4.38
CA SER A 19 8.00 9.79 -3.68
C SER A 19 7.28 10.87 -4.51
N HIS A 20 7.31 10.83 -5.85
CA HIS A 20 6.74 11.91 -6.67
C HIS A 20 6.22 11.51 -8.06
N HIS A 21 6.18 10.23 -8.41
CA HIS A 21 5.52 9.80 -9.64
C HIS A 21 4.26 9.04 -9.26
N GLN A 22 3.14 9.76 -9.36
CA GLN A 22 1.74 9.31 -9.31
C GLN A 22 1.61 7.81 -9.08
N GLN A 23 1.06 7.42 -7.92
CA GLN A 23 0.71 6.05 -7.54
C GLN A 23 -0.31 5.45 -8.53
N LYS A 24 0.08 5.25 -9.79
CA LYS A 24 -0.79 4.80 -10.87
C LYS A 24 -1.27 3.39 -10.59
N GLY A 25 -0.47 2.57 -9.92
CA GLY A 25 -0.89 1.25 -9.45
C GLY A 25 -1.96 1.32 -8.38
N LEU A 26 -1.77 2.13 -7.33
CA LEU A 26 -2.79 2.31 -6.29
C LEU A 26 -4.09 2.92 -6.83
N GLU A 27 -4.00 3.97 -7.66
CA GLU A 27 -5.18 4.59 -8.28
C GLU A 27 -5.92 3.61 -9.18
N LYS A 28 -5.20 2.82 -9.98
CA LYS A 28 -5.77 1.75 -10.81
C LYS A 28 -6.45 0.70 -9.94
N LEU A 29 -5.80 0.25 -8.87
CA LEU A 29 -6.36 -0.72 -7.94
C LEU A 29 -7.69 -0.23 -7.35
N LEU A 30 -7.69 0.98 -6.79
CA LEU A 30 -8.89 1.58 -6.20
C LEU A 30 -10.02 1.73 -7.22
N LYS A 31 -9.72 2.23 -8.44
CA LYS A 31 -10.72 2.33 -9.52
C LYS A 31 -11.34 0.97 -9.84
N ARG A 32 -10.54 -0.08 -9.97
CA ARG A 32 -11.07 -1.43 -10.29
C ARG A 32 -11.89 -2.01 -9.15
N ILE A 33 -11.50 -1.80 -7.89
CA ILE A 33 -12.31 -2.20 -6.73
C ILE A 33 -13.66 -1.47 -6.75
N MET A 34 -13.63 -0.15 -6.95
CA MET A 34 -14.85 0.67 -6.98
C MET A 34 -15.77 0.36 -8.18
N GLN A 35 -15.22 -0.19 -9.26
CA GLN A 35 -15.97 -0.68 -10.42
C GLN A 35 -16.60 -2.07 -10.20
N GLY A 36 -16.23 -2.77 -9.12
CA GLY A 36 -16.65 -4.15 -8.87
C GLY A 36 -15.89 -5.21 -9.68
N ASP A 37 -14.79 -4.83 -10.33
CA ASP A 37 -13.98 -5.72 -11.16
C ASP A 37 -13.04 -6.61 -10.34
N VAL A 38 -12.93 -6.35 -9.03
CA VAL A 38 -11.96 -6.99 -8.14
C VAL A 38 -12.70 -7.74 -7.06
N ASN A 39 -12.77 -9.06 -7.22
CA ASN A 39 -13.31 -9.94 -6.18
C ASN A 39 -12.33 -10.14 -5.02
N ARG A 40 -11.03 -9.98 -5.28
CA ARG A 40 -9.98 -10.32 -4.31
C ARG A 40 -8.71 -9.51 -4.50
N LEU A 41 -8.25 -8.91 -3.41
CA LEU A 41 -6.93 -8.31 -3.27
C LEU A 41 -5.99 -9.30 -2.58
N VAL A 42 -4.94 -9.72 -3.28
CA VAL A 42 -3.91 -10.62 -2.73
C VAL A 42 -2.63 -9.84 -2.45
N LEU A 43 -2.19 -9.84 -1.19
CA LEU A 43 -0.97 -9.19 -0.74
C LEU A 43 0.03 -10.23 -0.21
N THR A 44 1.32 -9.96 -0.41
CA THR A 44 2.37 -10.78 0.19
C THR A 44 2.52 -10.45 1.67
N HIS A 45 2.65 -9.17 2.03
CA HIS A 45 2.73 -8.66 3.39
C HIS A 45 1.85 -7.42 3.57
N ARG A 46 1.44 -7.10 4.80
CA ARG A 46 0.61 -5.92 5.11
C ARG A 46 1.33 -4.61 4.78
N ASP A 47 2.64 -4.56 5.00
CA ASP A 47 3.49 -3.36 4.81
C ASP A 47 3.73 -2.98 3.35
N ARG A 48 3.17 -3.75 2.41
CA ARG A 48 3.25 -3.44 0.96
C ARG A 48 2.34 -2.29 0.56
N LEU A 49 1.33 -1.99 1.38
CA LEU A 49 0.59 -0.75 1.29
C LEU A 49 1.27 0.26 2.22
N SER A 50 1.52 1.48 1.74
CA SER A 50 2.07 2.55 2.58
C SER A 50 1.31 2.59 3.91
N ARG A 51 2.04 2.68 5.03
CA ARG A 51 1.50 2.52 6.39
C ARG A 51 0.25 3.36 6.69
N PHE A 52 0.15 4.55 6.08
CA PHE A 52 -1.02 5.43 6.21
C PHE A 52 -2.15 5.15 5.20
N GLY A 53 -1.90 4.41 4.12
CA GLY A 53 -2.86 4.09 3.07
C GLY A 53 -3.48 2.70 3.17
N ALA A 54 -2.89 1.78 3.94
CA ALA A 54 -3.35 0.39 4.03
C ALA A 54 -4.78 0.27 4.59
N GLU A 55 -5.07 0.99 5.68
CA GLU A 55 -6.39 0.96 6.33
C GLU A 55 -7.49 1.48 5.40
N LEU A 56 -7.22 2.56 4.68
CA LEU A 56 -8.16 3.11 3.69
C LEU A 56 -8.43 2.11 2.57
N VAL A 57 -7.39 1.45 2.04
CA VAL A 57 -7.55 0.44 0.99
C VAL A 57 -8.39 -0.74 1.48
N PHE A 58 -8.18 -1.20 2.72
CA PHE A 58 -8.97 -2.29 3.30
C PHE A 58 -10.44 -1.89 3.53
N ALA A 59 -10.70 -0.67 4.01
CA ALA A 59 -12.05 -0.16 4.16
C ALA A 59 -12.78 -0.06 2.80
N VAL A 60 -12.08 0.33 1.73
CA VAL A 60 -12.64 0.31 0.38
C VAL A 60 -12.90 -1.13 -0.07
N CYS A 61 -11.98 -2.07 0.15
CA CYS A 61 -12.22 -3.48 -0.19
C CYS A 61 -13.47 -4.03 0.52
N GLU A 62 -13.62 -3.77 1.81
CA GLU A 62 -14.79 -4.16 2.60
C GLU A 62 -16.08 -3.56 2.03
N LYS A 63 -16.06 -2.26 1.71
CA LYS A 63 -17.23 -1.55 1.16
C LYS A 63 -17.71 -2.10 -0.19
N PHE A 64 -16.79 -2.60 -1.00
CA PHE A 64 -17.04 -3.13 -2.35
C PHE A 64 -16.99 -4.65 -2.40
N GLU A 65 -17.06 -5.33 -1.24
CA GLU A 65 -17.12 -6.79 -1.11
C GLU A 65 -15.91 -7.52 -1.75
N ALA A 66 -14.77 -6.85 -1.82
CA ALA A 66 -13.51 -7.43 -2.28
C ALA A 66 -12.78 -8.11 -1.11
N GLU A 67 -12.48 -9.41 -1.25
CA GLU A 67 -11.80 -10.18 -0.22
C GLU A 67 -10.31 -9.81 -0.15
N VAL A 68 -9.77 -9.66 1.06
CA VAL A 68 -8.33 -9.40 1.25
C VAL A 68 -7.63 -10.68 1.73
N VAL A 69 -6.65 -11.15 0.95
CA VAL A 69 -5.84 -12.33 1.28
C VAL A 69 -4.37 -11.94 1.45
N ILE A 70 -3.80 -12.23 2.62
CA ILE A 70 -2.39 -11.97 2.94
C ILE A 70 -1.64 -13.31 3.01
N ILE A 71 -0.69 -13.53 2.10
CA ILE A 71 0.01 -14.81 1.90
C ILE A 71 1.05 -15.07 3.00
N ASN A 72 1.94 -14.10 3.27
CA ASN A 72 2.93 -14.22 4.32
C ASN A 72 2.39 -13.53 5.59
N LYS A 73 1.77 -14.34 6.45
CA LYS A 73 1.45 -13.96 7.83
C LYS A 73 2.69 -14.04 8.75
N THR A 74 3.90 -14.14 8.20
CA THR A 74 5.13 -14.20 8.99
C THR A 74 5.39 -12.82 9.58
N SER A 75 4.71 -12.59 10.69
CA SER A 75 4.97 -11.55 11.65
C SER A 75 6.29 -11.88 12.34
N GLU A 76 7.41 -11.44 11.79
CA GLU A 76 8.21 -10.59 12.65
C GLU A 76 7.51 -9.24 12.59
N ALA A 77 6.40 -9.14 13.35
CA ALA A 77 5.79 -7.83 13.57
C ALA A 77 6.92 -6.99 14.12
N MET A 78 7.29 -5.96 13.38
CA MET A 78 8.30 -5.02 13.81
C MET A 78 7.88 -4.58 15.22
N PRO A 79 8.79 -4.62 16.22
CA PRO A 79 8.44 -4.19 17.57
C PRO A 79 7.78 -2.82 17.49
N LEU A 80 6.70 -2.60 18.26
CA LEU A 80 5.92 -1.36 18.23
C LEU A 80 6.80 -0.11 18.31
N GLU A 81 7.88 -0.20 19.09
CA GLU A 81 8.91 0.82 19.25
C GLU A 81 9.60 1.14 17.91
N GLN A 82 9.99 0.11 17.17
CA GLN A 82 10.62 0.23 15.86
C GLN A 82 9.65 0.76 14.80
N GLU A 83 8.37 0.33 14.82
CA GLU A 83 7.34 0.90 13.94
C GLU A 83 7.14 2.41 14.20
N SER A 84 7.15 2.79 15.48
CA SER A 84 6.99 4.19 15.90
C SER A 84 8.18 5.05 15.46
N VAL A 85 9.41 4.56 15.64
CA VAL A 85 10.63 5.27 15.23
C VAL A 85 10.64 5.49 13.72
N GLU A 86 10.26 4.48 12.94
CA GLU A 86 10.27 4.57 11.48
C GLU A 86 9.17 5.51 10.96
N ALA A 87 7.98 5.51 11.57
CA ALA A 87 6.92 6.47 11.26
C ALA A 87 7.35 7.93 11.55
N ILE A 88 8.05 8.17 12.67
CA ILE A 88 8.59 9.49 13.01
C ILE A 88 9.68 9.89 12.00
N ALA A 89 10.57 8.97 11.62
CA ALA A 89 11.62 9.24 10.65
C ALA A 89 11.07 9.60 9.26
N GLU A 90 10.01 8.91 8.80
CA GLU A 90 9.31 9.26 7.55
C GLU A 90 8.66 10.64 7.64
N LEU A 91 8.01 10.98 8.76
CA LEU A 91 7.42 12.30 8.98
C LEU A 91 8.49 13.39 8.92
N ILE A 92 9.61 13.23 9.64
CA ILE A 92 10.74 14.17 9.61
C ILE A 92 11.23 14.34 8.18
N THR A 93 11.46 13.24 7.46
CA THR A 93 11.94 13.26 6.08
C THR A 93 10.98 14.03 5.16
N MET A 94 9.67 13.78 5.28
CA MET A 94 8.64 14.48 4.50
C MET A 94 8.65 15.99 4.77
N PHE A 95 8.74 16.40 6.04
CA PHE A 95 8.82 17.82 6.41
C PHE A 95 10.13 18.45 5.97
N SER A 96 11.27 17.76 6.07
CA SER A 96 12.55 18.23 5.57
C SER A 96 12.54 18.46 4.06
N VAL A 97 11.97 17.54 3.28
CA VAL A 97 11.81 17.72 1.82
C VAL A 97 10.96 18.95 1.51
N ARG A 98 9.82 19.14 2.20
CA ARG A 98 8.97 20.33 2.03
C ARG A 98 9.71 21.63 2.37
N LEU A 99 10.47 21.65 3.48
CA LEU A 99 11.26 22.80 3.90
C LEU A 99 12.40 23.12 2.92
N SER A 100 13.10 22.10 2.41
CA SER A 100 14.14 22.29 1.39
C SER A 100 13.56 22.82 0.09
N ASN A 101 12.45 22.24 -0.38
CA ASN A 101 11.77 22.71 -1.60
C ASN A 101 11.26 24.15 -1.47
N SER A 102 10.81 24.54 -0.27
CA SER A 102 10.42 25.93 0.02
C SER A 102 11.60 26.90 -0.04
N ARG A 103 12.83 26.46 0.20
CA ARG A 103 14.04 27.31 0.17
C ARG A 103 14.65 27.41 -1.22
N SER A 104 14.49 26.40 -2.07
CA SER A 104 15.00 26.38 -3.44
C SER A 104 14.13 27.13 -4.45
N ASN A 105 12.92 27.55 -4.06
CA ASN A 105 12.03 28.41 -4.85
C ASN A 105 12.10 29.90 -4.45
N ALA A 106 13.13 30.29 -3.68
CA ALA A 106 13.42 31.66 -3.25
C ALA A 106 14.69 32.20 -3.92
#